data_AF-A0A4Q6AAL4-F1
#
_entry.id   AF-A0A4Q6AAL4-F1
#
_cell.length_a   1.000
_cell.length_b   1.000
_cell.length_c   1.000
_cell.angle_alpha   90.00
_cell.angle_beta   90.00
_cell.angle_gamma   90.00
#
_symmetry.space_group_name_H-M   'P 1'
#
loop_
_entity.id
_entity.type
_entity.pdbx_description
1 polymer ?
#
loop_
_entity_poly.entity_id
_entity_poly.type
_entity_poly.pdbx_seq_one_letter_code
_entity_poly.pdbx_strand_id
1 'polypeptide(L)'
;MKQFFSIFFLLLATISFAQVDSSFLLLRSYQGDVVNAAIDNLDNLYVVSSTGQVKKFNNRGDSVAVFNGVRAHGKLHALDVTNPLKPLLFYKDFSTVVILDRLLSSRSSLDLRRYNVLQPAAVTLSYDN
;
A
#
# COMPACT_ATOMS: atom_id res chain seq x y z
N MET A 1 -38.79 41.35 28.94
CA MET A 1 -38.96 40.63 27.65
C MET A 1 -37.65 40.38 26.92
N LYS A 2 -36.79 41.39 26.69
CA LYS A 2 -35.50 41.21 25.99
C LYS A 2 -34.56 40.19 26.67
N GLN A 3 -34.48 40.21 28.00
CA GLN A 3 -33.63 39.30 28.78
C GLN A 3 -34.07 37.82 28.68
N PHE A 4 -35.37 37.57 28.55
CA PHE A 4 -35.91 36.21 28.35
C PHE A 4 -35.57 35.66 26.97
N PHE A 5 -35.55 36.51 25.95
CA PHE A 5 -35.16 36.13 24.59
C PHE A 5 -33.67 35.79 24.49
N SER A 6 -32.83 36.52 25.23
CA SER A 6 -31.39 36.23 25.32
C SER A 6 -31.10 34.90 26.02
N ILE A 7 -31.83 34.56 27.09
CA ILE A 7 -31.69 33.28 27.79
C ILE A 7 -32.14 32.12 26.89
N PHE A 8 -33.23 32.29 26.15
CA PHE A 8 -33.72 31.30 25.18
C PHE A 8 -32.71 31.04 24.05
N PHE A 9 -32.07 32.09 23.53
CA PHE A 9 -31.04 31.96 22.49
C PHE A 9 -29.77 31.27 23.01
N LEU A 10 -29.41 31.48 24.28
CA LEU A 10 -28.29 30.78 24.92
C LEU A 10 -28.57 29.29 25.14
N LEU A 11 -29.83 28.93 25.44
CA LEU A 11 -30.25 27.54 25.61
C LEU A 11 -30.33 26.76 24.29
N LEU A 12 -30.51 27.45 23.16
CA LEU A 12 -30.51 26.83 21.83
C LEU A 12 -29.08 26.49 21.34
N ALA A 13 -28.07 27.22 21.79
CA ALA A 13 -26.69 27.02 21.37
C ALA A 13 -26.08 25.70 21.91
N THR A 14 -26.62 25.15 22.99
CA THR A 14 -26.11 23.92 23.64
C THR A 14 -26.54 22.62 22.94
N ILE A 15 -27.39 22.71 21.91
CA ILE A 15 -27.88 21.55 21.13
C ILE A 15 -27.07 21.37 19.82
N SER A 16 -25.95 22.08 19.69
CA SER A 16 -25.06 21.96 18.53
C SER A 16 -24.23 20.68 18.64
N PHE A 17 -24.66 19.61 17.97
CA PHE A 17 -23.80 18.45 17.73
C PHE A 17 -22.68 18.86 16.78
N ALA A 18 -21.44 18.87 17.29
CA ALA A 18 -20.27 19.05 16.43
C ALA A 18 -20.20 17.95 15.37
N GLN A 19 -19.68 18.28 14.20
CA GLN A 19 -19.45 17.28 13.14
C GLN A 19 -18.55 16.19 13.70
N VAL A 20 -19.03 14.95 13.67
CA VAL A 20 -18.17 13.79 13.91
C VAL A 20 -17.16 13.83 12.79
N ASP A 21 -15.92 14.16 13.15
CA ASP A 21 -14.79 14.16 12.23
C ASP A 21 -14.80 12.81 11.50
N SER A 22 -14.45 12.79 10.21
CA SER A 22 -14.33 11.53 9.46
C SER A 22 -13.16 10.74 10.04
N SER A 23 -13.43 10.11 11.18
CA SER A 23 -12.44 9.47 12.01
C SER A 23 -12.02 8.20 11.31
N PHE A 24 -10.72 8.06 11.10
CA PHE A 24 -10.16 6.81 10.67
C PHE A 24 -10.48 5.75 11.72
N LEU A 25 -11.32 4.79 11.38
CA LEU A 25 -11.57 3.61 12.19
C LEU A 25 -10.42 2.65 11.95
N LEU A 26 -9.71 2.28 13.02
CA LEU A 26 -8.73 1.21 12.96
C LEU A 26 -9.46 -0.11 12.69
N LEU A 27 -9.43 -0.56 11.44
CA LEU A 27 -10.05 -1.83 11.04
C LEU A 27 -9.21 -3.03 11.47
N ARG A 28 -7.88 -2.92 11.35
CA ARG A 28 -6.95 -4.01 11.62
C ARG A 28 -5.54 -3.52 11.88
N SER A 29 -4.84 -4.22 12.75
CA SER A 29 -3.41 -4.06 12.99
C SER A 29 -2.67 -5.33 12.61
N TYR A 30 -1.52 -5.18 11.96
CA TYR A 30 -0.62 -6.29 11.64
C TYR A 30 0.67 -6.09 12.43
N GLN A 31 1.08 -7.14 13.15
CA GLN A 31 2.34 -7.15 13.90
C GLN A 31 3.30 -8.17 13.28
N GLY A 32 4.58 -7.87 13.28
CA GLY A 32 5.63 -8.74 12.77
C GLY A 32 6.82 -7.97 12.19
N ASP A 33 7.68 -8.69 11.48
CA ASP A 33 8.78 -8.10 10.73
C ASP A 33 8.24 -7.41 9.47
N VAL A 34 8.09 -6.08 9.54
CA VAL A 34 7.53 -5.22 8.49
C VAL A 34 8.47 -4.03 8.29
N VAL A 35 9.10 -3.95 7.12
CA VAL A 35 9.93 -2.80 6.71
C VAL A 35 9.24 -1.91 5.67
N ASN A 36 8.26 -2.45 4.95
CA ASN A 36 7.43 -1.71 4.02
C ASN A 36 6.06 -2.41 3.88
N ALA A 37 5.03 -1.65 3.55
CA ALA A 37 3.70 -2.17 3.29
C ALA A 37 3.00 -1.37 2.19
N ALA A 38 2.16 -2.04 1.40
CA ALA A 38 1.31 -1.41 0.40
C ALA A 38 -0.05 -2.11 0.38
N ILE A 39 -1.11 -1.36 0.08
CA ILE A 39 -2.47 -1.88 -0.05
C ILE A 39 -2.93 -1.63 -1.47
N ASP A 40 -3.50 -2.65 -2.11
CA ASP A 40 -4.09 -2.51 -3.44
C ASP A 40 -5.55 -2.06 -3.39
N ASN A 41 -6.15 -1.77 -4.55
CA ASN A 41 -7.55 -1.31 -4.64
C ASN A 41 -8.60 -2.41 -4.35
N LEU A 42 -8.17 -3.62 -4.00
CA LEU A 42 -9.01 -4.74 -3.58
C LEU A 42 -8.83 -5.06 -2.09
N ASP A 43 -8.25 -4.13 -1.32
CA ASP A 43 -7.91 -4.26 0.09
C ASP A 43 -6.96 -5.43 0.42
N ASN A 44 -6.19 -5.91 -0.56
CA ASN A 44 -5.12 -6.84 -0.25
C ASN A 44 -3.92 -6.07 0.30
N LEU A 45 -3.42 -6.52 1.45
CA LEU A 45 -2.22 -5.97 2.08
C LEU A 45 -0.98 -6.74 1.63
N TYR A 46 0.04 -6.02 1.21
CA TYR A 46 1.35 -6.54 0.88
C TYR A 46 2.33 -6.05 1.93
N VAL A 47 3.05 -6.97 2.56
CA VAL A 47 4.04 -6.70 3.60
C VAL A 47 5.40 -7.15 3.08
N VAL A 48 6.41 -6.29 3.24
CA VAL A 48 7.81 -6.61 2.99
C VAL A 48 8.51 -6.81 4.33
N SER A 49 9.17 -7.95 4.51
CA SER A 49 9.98 -8.24 5.70
C SER A 49 11.40 -7.66 5.60
N SER A 50 12.12 -7.59 6.70
CA SER A 50 13.55 -7.23 6.73
C SER A 50 14.42 -8.14 5.84
N THR A 51 14.00 -9.39 5.65
CA THR A 51 14.65 -10.36 4.75
C THR A 51 14.29 -10.17 3.28
N GLY A 52 13.48 -9.17 2.92
CA GLY A 52 13.03 -8.85 1.56
C GLY A 52 12.00 -9.82 0.99
N GLN A 53 11.38 -10.64 1.84
CA GLN A 53 10.22 -11.44 1.46
C GLN A 53 9.00 -10.53 1.32
N VAL A 54 8.23 -10.74 0.26
CA VAL A 54 6.91 -10.10 0.09
C VAL A 54 5.84 -11.11 0.45
N LYS A 55 4.97 -10.76 1.39
CA LYS A 55 3.82 -11.56 1.80
C LYS A 55 2.54 -10.80 1.49
N LYS A 56 1.57 -11.47 0.88
CA LYS A 56 0.25 -10.91 0.57
C LYS A 56 -0.81 -11.49 1.49
N PHE A 57 -1.61 -10.61 2.08
CA PHE A 57 -2.83 -10.90 2.80
C PHE A 57 -4.04 -10.44 1.99
N ASN A 58 -5.12 -11.22 1.99
CA ASN A 58 -6.37 -10.79 1.36
C ASN A 58 -7.11 -9.74 2.24
N ASN A 59 -8.23 -9.23 1.74
CA ASN A 59 -9.10 -8.30 2.46
C ASN A 59 -9.70 -8.84 3.77
N ARG A 60 -9.66 -10.17 4.01
CA ARG A 60 -10.05 -10.79 5.28
C ARG A 60 -8.89 -10.88 6.28
N GLY A 61 -7.67 -10.63 5.82
CA GLY A 61 -6.44 -10.76 6.58
C GLY A 61 -5.78 -12.13 6.52
N ASP A 62 -6.25 -13.03 5.65
CA ASP A 62 -5.62 -14.34 5.45
C ASP A 62 -4.37 -14.20 4.58
N SER A 63 -3.28 -14.88 4.94
CA SER A 63 -2.09 -14.98 4.09
C SER A 63 -2.42 -15.83 2.86
N VAL A 64 -2.29 -15.27 1.66
CA VAL A 64 -2.65 -15.95 0.41
C VAL A 64 -1.46 -16.25 -0.50
N ALA A 65 -0.35 -15.52 -0.37
CA ALA A 65 0.82 -15.73 -1.21
C ALA A 65 2.10 -15.17 -0.56
N VAL A 66 3.24 -15.73 -0.98
CA VAL A 66 4.58 -15.29 -0.56
C VAL A 66 5.51 -15.32 -1.77
N PHE A 67 6.36 -14.30 -1.90
CA PHE A 67 7.43 -14.24 -2.87
C PHE A 67 8.76 -13.94 -2.18
N ASN A 68 9.82 -14.61 -2.61
CA ASN A 68 11.17 -14.41 -2.12
C ASN A 68 12.16 -14.28 -3.29
N GLY A 69 12.45 -13.04 -3.67
CA GLY A 69 13.35 -12.71 -4.77
C GLY A 69 14.78 -12.38 -4.36
N VAL A 70 15.09 -12.34 -3.05
CA VAL A 70 16.34 -11.74 -2.56
C VAL A 70 17.59 -12.46 -3.06
N ARG A 71 17.55 -13.78 -3.16
CA ARG A 71 18.67 -14.56 -3.71
C ARG A 71 18.95 -14.26 -5.19
N ALA A 72 17.92 -13.93 -5.95
CA ALA A 72 18.03 -13.71 -7.39
C ALA A 72 18.24 -12.24 -7.78
N HIS A 73 17.72 -11.31 -6.98
CA HIS A 73 17.63 -9.89 -7.34
C HIS A 73 18.14 -8.92 -6.26
N GLY A 74 18.59 -9.43 -5.10
CA GLY A 74 19.08 -8.60 -4.01
C GLY A 74 17.99 -7.89 -3.22
N LYS A 75 18.30 -6.71 -2.68
CA LYS A 75 17.40 -5.95 -1.81
C LYS A 75 16.26 -5.32 -2.61
N LEU A 76 15.03 -5.59 -2.21
CA LEU A 76 13.85 -4.93 -2.78
C LEU A 76 13.91 -3.42 -2.48
N HIS A 77 13.83 -2.59 -3.51
CA HIS A 77 13.86 -1.14 -3.37
C HIS A 77 12.45 -0.54 -3.32
N ALA A 78 11.59 -0.95 -4.25
CA ALA A 78 10.21 -0.47 -4.32
C ALA A 78 9.25 -1.60 -4.71
N LEU A 79 8.02 -1.49 -4.22
CA LEU A 79 6.90 -2.36 -4.52
C LEU A 79 5.75 -1.50 -5.02
N ASP A 80 5.22 -1.81 -6.19
CA ASP A 80 4.04 -1.19 -6.77
C ASP A 80 2.94 -2.25 -6.91
N VAL A 81 1.79 -1.97 -6.27
CA VAL A 81 0.60 -2.82 -6.25
C VAL A 81 -0.63 -2.12 -6.82
N THR A 82 -0.44 -1.00 -7.55
CA THR A 82 -1.54 -0.26 -8.18
C THR A 82 -2.36 -1.14 -9.12
N ASN A 83 -1.74 -2.17 -9.72
CA ASN A 83 -2.44 -3.24 -10.43
C ASN A 83 -2.32 -4.59 -9.66
N PRO A 84 -3.38 -5.06 -8.97
CA PRO A 84 -3.37 -6.32 -8.22
C PRO A 84 -3.02 -7.57 -9.03
N LEU A 85 -3.21 -7.51 -10.36
CA LEU A 85 -2.95 -8.62 -11.28
C LEU A 85 -1.51 -8.63 -11.78
N LYS A 86 -0.80 -7.50 -11.64
CA LYS A 86 0.58 -7.31 -12.09
C LYS A 86 1.46 -6.63 -11.02
N PRO A 87 1.57 -7.12 -9.76
CA PRO A 87 2.45 -6.51 -8.78
C PRO A 87 3.88 -6.39 -9.32
N LEU A 88 4.47 -5.20 -9.19
CA LEU A 88 5.79 -4.86 -9.74
C LEU A 88 6.78 -4.65 -8.60
N LEU A 89 7.89 -5.38 -8.64
CA LEU A 89 8.98 -5.28 -7.68
C LEU A 89 10.20 -4.70 -8.38
N PHE A 90 10.74 -3.61 -7.84
CA PHE A 90 11.93 -2.97 -8.38
C PHE A 90 13.15 -3.21 -7.49
N TYR A 91 14.20 -3.74 -8.11
CA TYR A 91 15.50 -4.04 -7.51
C TYR A 91 16.55 -3.10 -8.10
N LYS A 92 16.75 -1.97 -7.40
CA LYS A 92 17.54 -0.84 -7.88
C LYS A 92 19.00 -1.19 -8.18
N ASP A 93 19.65 -1.96 -7.30
CA ASP A 93 21.07 -2.31 -7.41
C ASP A 93 21.41 -3.06 -8.71
N PHE A 94 20.43 -3.81 -9.24
CA PHE A 94 20.57 -4.57 -10.49
C PHE A 94 19.77 -3.97 -11.64
N SER A 95 19.15 -2.79 -11.46
CA SER A 95 18.24 -2.19 -12.43
C SER A 95 17.21 -3.20 -12.98
N THR A 96 16.74 -4.09 -12.11
CA THR A 96 15.85 -5.19 -12.48
C THR A 96 14.44 -4.90 -11.98
N VAL A 97 13.47 -5.13 -12.86
CA VAL A 97 12.06 -5.14 -12.51
C VAL A 97 11.55 -6.57 -12.59
N VAL A 98 10.84 -7.02 -11.57
CA VAL A 98 10.16 -8.31 -11.56
C VAL A 98 8.66 -8.06 -11.51
N ILE A 99 7.95 -8.63 -12.48
CA ILE A 99 6.49 -8.57 -12.56
C ILE A 99 5.94 -9.90 -12.08
N LEU A 100 5.05 -9.83 -11.09
CA LEU A 100 4.38 -10.97 -10.51
C LEU A 100 2.94 -11.07 -11.00
N ASP A 101 2.28 -12.19 -10.73
CA ASP A 101 0.83 -12.32 -10.82
C ASP A 101 0.11 -12.07 -9.49
N ARG A 102 -1.21 -12.25 -9.50
CA ARG A 102 -2.09 -12.10 -8.34
C ARG A 102 -1.70 -12.98 -7.14
N LEU A 103 -1.04 -14.12 -7.37
CA LEU A 103 -0.55 -15.07 -6.36
C LEU A 103 0.95 -14.90 -6.09
N LEU A 104 1.52 -13.74 -6.43
CA LEU A 104 2.93 -13.41 -6.28
C LEU A 104 3.89 -14.35 -7.01
N SER A 105 3.43 -15.09 -8.02
CA SER A 105 4.32 -15.91 -8.85
C SER A 105 4.99 -15.05 -9.92
N SER A 106 6.30 -15.26 -10.13
CA SER A 106 7.06 -14.51 -11.14
C SER A 106 6.54 -14.80 -12.54
N ARG A 107 6.19 -13.75 -13.29
CA ARG A 107 5.73 -13.84 -14.69
C ARG A 107 6.79 -13.40 -15.67
N SER A 108 7.53 -12.35 -15.35
CA SER A 108 8.63 -11.87 -16.17
C SER A 108 9.59 -11.02 -15.34
N SER A 109 10.84 -10.95 -15.79
CA SER A 109 11.82 -9.99 -15.30
C SER A 109 12.36 -9.15 -16.45
N LEU A 110 12.61 -7.88 -16.18
CA LEU A 110 13.16 -6.92 -17.12
C LEU A 110 14.45 -6.37 -16.55
N ASP A 111 15.55 -6.52 -17.29
CA ASP A 111 16.79 -5.78 -17.03
C ASP A 111 16.72 -4.45 -17.78
N LEU A 112 16.54 -3.36 -17.04
CA LEU A 112 16.36 -2.02 -17.60
C LEU A 112 17.62 -1.53 -18.35
N ARG A 113 18.80 -2.07 -18.04
CA ARG A 113 20.05 -1.71 -18.73
C ARG A 113 20.03 -2.18 -20.18
N ARG A 114 19.30 -3.26 -20.49
CA ARG A 114 19.10 -3.73 -21.88
C ARG A 114 18.30 -2.73 -22.72
N TYR A 115 17.60 -1.80 -22.07
CA TYR A 115 16.83 -0.73 -22.70
C TYR A 115 17.50 0.65 -22.53
N ASN A 116 18.80 0.67 -22.23
CA ASN A 116 19.58 1.90 -22.02
C ASN A 116 19.10 2.77 -20.83
N VAL A 117 18.35 2.18 -19.88
CA VAL A 117 17.98 2.82 -18.62
C VAL A 117 18.95 2.34 -17.55
N LEU A 118 20.04 3.09 -17.37
CA LEU A 118 21.20 2.64 -16.59
C LEU A 118 21.10 2.94 -15.09
N GLN A 119 20.43 4.03 -14.71
CA GLN A 119 20.31 4.47 -13.32
C GLN A 119 18.87 4.87 -12.97
N PRO A 120 17.92 3.93 -13.06
CA PRO A 120 16.53 4.19 -12.70
C PRO A 120 16.43 4.56 -11.21
N ALA A 121 15.85 5.73 -10.92
CA ALA A 121 15.60 6.18 -9.55
C ALA A 121 14.29 5.59 -8.99
N ALA A 122 13.29 5.40 -9.85
CA ALA A 122 11.99 4.87 -9.53
C ALA A 122 11.40 4.13 -10.74
N VAL A 123 10.49 3.20 -10.48
CA VAL A 123 9.71 2.47 -11.49
C VAL A 123 8.30 2.31 -10.94
N THR A 124 7.30 2.49 -11.80
CA THR A 124 5.89 2.25 -11.49
C THR A 124 5.19 1.80 -12.77
N LEU A 125 4.01 1.19 -12.64
CA LEU A 125 3.14 0.89 -13.76
C LEU A 125 2.47 2.16 -14.29
N SER A 126 2.46 2.31 -15.62
CA SER A 126 1.60 3.29 -16.27
C SER A 126 0.13 2.85 -16.17
N TYR A 127 -0.76 3.81 -16.00
CA TYR A 127 -2.19 3.58 -16.12
C TYR A 127 -2.56 3.55 -17.61
N ASP A 128 -2.61 2.37 -18.20
CA ASP A 128 -3.12 2.15 -19.56
C ASP A 128 -4.19 1.05 -19.48
N ASN A 129 -5.39 1.36 -19.98
CA ASN A 129 -6.62 0.56 -19.79
C ASN A 129 -6.60 -0.74 -20.60
#